data_AF-A0A9C9Z408-F1
#
_entry.id   AF-A0A9C9Z408-F1
#
_cell.length_a   1.000
_cell.length_b   1.000
_cell.length_c   1.000
_cell.angle_alpha   90.00
_cell.angle_beta   90.00
_cell.angle_gamma   90.00
#
_symmetry.space_group_name_H-M   'P 1'
#
loop_
_entity.id
_entity.type
_entity.pdbx_description
1 polymer ?
#
loop_
_entity_poly.entity_id
_entity_poly.type
_entity_poly.pdbx_seq_one_letter_code
_entity_poly.pdbx_strand_id
1 'polypeptide(L)'
;MTSQLRTLVYRVHYSSHVRRSPLHSIRSFFTRGYIVCLELFLSAGNGTLFAAVSSMTNHWRPLNMHSLSLRVTALVLGLSLSLPALARGDIQPLDEIRAVAEQWVKAGISTRSHQRTEIEAGHLDSRLRLKRCDQPLTAQPLQNSHRSGNATISVKCLGSTPWTVHVPVTVKSYTQVVVANRPLARQLQLTADDVRLEEREVTSLRTGYFQRIEEVVGRQPKRTLMAGSALSPYDLDTNKIIRRGHKVVIIAEISGVAVRMQGKALKDAGKGELIPVENLSSKRKIEAIAYSPGIVKVPM
;
A
#
# COMPACT_ATOMS: atom_id res chain seq x y z
N MET A 1 25.57 45.15 22.00
CA MET A 1 26.53 44.64 20.99
C MET A 1 26.07 43.28 20.50
N THR A 2 26.20 43.02 19.20
CA THR A 2 26.23 41.70 18.51
C THR A 2 25.15 40.64 18.80
N SER A 3 24.20 40.57 17.86
CA SER A 3 23.50 39.35 17.45
C SER A 3 24.46 38.27 16.91
N GLN A 4 24.14 36.99 17.13
CA GLN A 4 24.76 35.83 16.46
C GLN A 4 23.69 34.74 16.21
N LEU A 5 22.99 34.82 15.08
CA LEU A 5 22.18 33.73 14.53
C LEU A 5 23.07 32.86 13.62
N ARG A 6 23.13 31.55 13.88
CA ARG A 6 23.87 30.60 13.04
C ARG A 6 23.00 30.10 11.88
N THR A 7 23.27 30.59 10.67
CA THR A 7 22.66 30.08 9.43
C THR A 7 23.37 28.81 8.96
N LEU A 8 22.60 27.75 8.68
CA LEU A 8 23.13 26.49 8.15
C LEU A 8 23.43 26.61 6.66
N VAL A 9 24.66 26.28 6.24
CA VAL A 9 25.09 26.34 4.83
C VAL A 9 24.80 25.01 4.14
N TYR A 10 23.87 25.00 3.17
CA TYR A 10 23.68 23.85 2.28
C TYR A 10 24.62 23.93 1.08
N ARG A 11 25.46 22.90 0.93
CA ARG A 11 26.49 22.77 -0.11
C ARG A 11 25.98 21.87 -1.23
N VAL A 12 25.59 22.47 -2.37
CA VAL A 12 25.20 21.70 -3.56
C VAL A 12 26.45 21.41 -4.41
N HIS A 13 26.75 20.13 -4.61
CA HIS A 13 27.78 19.70 -5.56
C HIS A 13 27.25 19.77 -6.99
N TYR A 14 28.00 20.44 -7.88
CA TYR A 14 27.76 20.41 -9.32
C TYR A 14 28.94 19.67 -9.97
N SER A 15 28.67 18.53 -10.62
CA SER A 15 29.66 17.82 -11.41
C SER A 15 29.55 18.26 -12.86
N SER A 16 30.69 18.55 -13.50
CA SER A 16 30.76 19.08 -14.86
C SER A 16 31.58 18.15 -15.75
N HIS A 17 31.15 17.94 -17.00
CA HIS A 17 31.99 17.34 -18.03
C HIS A 17 31.90 18.09 -19.36
N VAL A 18 33.07 18.31 -19.96
CA VAL A 18 33.40 19.28 -21.02
C VAL A 18 34.55 18.65 -21.83
N ARG A 19 34.81 18.88 -23.14
CA ARG A 19 34.39 19.91 -24.12
C ARG A 19 33.58 19.22 -25.27
N ARG A 20 33.57 19.55 -26.58
CA ARG A 20 34.43 20.34 -27.48
C ARG A 20 33.61 21.22 -28.45
N SER A 21 34.15 22.42 -28.65
CA SER A 21 33.78 23.48 -29.61
C SER A 21 34.51 23.22 -30.97
N PRO A 22 34.65 24.15 -31.96
CA PRO A 22 34.37 25.60 -31.94
C PRO A 22 33.78 26.24 -33.22
N LEU A 23 33.73 27.59 -33.15
CA LEU A 23 33.39 28.62 -34.15
C LEU A 23 31.87 28.91 -34.27
N HIS A 24 31.41 30.17 -34.40
CA HIS A 24 32.12 31.46 -34.40
C HIS A 24 31.29 32.64 -33.84
N SER A 25 31.99 33.67 -33.36
CA SER A 25 31.77 35.14 -33.46
C SER A 25 30.50 35.68 -34.17
N ILE A 26 29.84 36.79 -33.75
CA ILE A 26 30.25 37.85 -32.79
C ILE A 26 29.05 38.73 -32.32
N ARG A 27 29.17 39.33 -31.11
CA ARG A 27 28.47 40.52 -30.55
C ARG A 27 26.93 40.64 -30.54
N SER A 28 26.39 40.36 -29.34
CA SER A 28 25.47 41.20 -28.55
C SER A 28 25.11 42.63 -29.03
N PHE A 29 23.81 42.97 -29.00
CA PHE A 29 23.31 44.26 -28.49
C PHE A 29 21.86 44.16 -27.92
N PHE A 30 21.71 44.62 -26.67
CA PHE A 30 20.56 45.32 -26.04
C PHE A 30 19.07 44.86 -26.14
N THR A 31 18.51 44.69 -24.93
CA THR A 31 17.16 45.08 -24.44
C THR A 31 15.84 44.45 -24.93
N ARG A 32 15.10 43.96 -23.91
CA ARG A 32 13.64 44.07 -23.69
C ARG A 32 12.68 43.77 -24.87
N GLY A 33 11.95 42.66 -24.70
CA GLY A 33 10.54 42.79 -24.30
C GLY A 33 9.45 42.61 -25.37
N TYR A 34 8.89 41.39 -25.37
CA TYR A 34 7.49 41.05 -25.68
C TYR A 34 6.97 41.00 -27.14
N ILE A 35 5.88 40.24 -27.24
CA ILE A 35 4.94 40.04 -28.37
C ILE A 35 5.41 39.04 -29.43
N VAL A 36 5.08 37.76 -29.20
CA VAL A 36 4.91 36.77 -30.27
C VAL A 36 3.55 37.03 -30.91
N CYS A 37 3.56 37.44 -32.17
CA CYS A 37 2.35 37.58 -32.97
C CYS A 37 1.94 36.19 -33.49
N LEU A 38 0.78 35.69 -33.11
CA LEU A 38 0.24 34.43 -33.63
C LEU A 38 -0.66 34.74 -34.83
N GLU A 39 -0.08 34.71 -36.03
CA GLU A 39 -0.86 34.85 -37.26
C GLU A 39 -1.68 33.58 -37.54
N LEU A 40 -3.00 33.75 -37.62
CA LEU A 40 -3.91 32.75 -38.15
C LEU A 40 -4.18 33.06 -39.63
N PHE A 41 -3.58 32.24 -40.50
CA PHE A 41 -3.92 32.23 -41.93
C PHE A 41 -5.39 31.80 -42.12
N LEU A 42 -6.24 32.71 -42.58
CA LEU A 42 -7.47 32.35 -43.29
C LEU A 42 -7.40 32.83 -44.74
N SER A 43 -7.28 31.85 -45.64
CA SER A 43 -7.39 32.05 -47.09
C SER A 43 -8.85 32.23 -47.48
N ALA A 44 -9.22 33.41 -47.97
CA ALA A 44 -10.43 33.62 -48.76
C ALA A 44 -10.11 34.64 -49.87
N GLY A 45 -10.07 34.16 -51.11
CA GLY A 45 -9.89 35.03 -52.26
C GLY A 45 -11.19 35.74 -52.64
N ASN A 46 -11.10 36.99 -53.07
CA ASN A 46 -11.76 37.46 -54.28
C ASN A 46 -11.11 38.77 -54.75
N GLY A 47 -10.94 38.90 -56.06
CA GLY A 47 -10.29 40.06 -56.66
C GLY A 47 -11.21 41.26 -56.80
N THR A 48 -10.60 42.41 -57.07
CA THR A 48 -11.19 43.64 -57.63
C THR A 48 -12.40 44.25 -56.89
N LEU A 49 -12.20 45.43 -56.31
CA LEU A 49 -12.81 46.65 -56.87
C LEU A 49 -12.11 47.93 -56.40
N PHE A 50 -12.34 48.98 -57.20
CA PHE A 50 -11.59 50.23 -57.31
C PHE A 50 -11.58 51.14 -56.08
N ALA A 51 -10.62 52.07 -56.10
CA ALA A 51 -10.49 53.13 -55.12
C ALA A 51 -11.50 54.28 -55.31
N ALA A 52 -12.03 54.73 -54.17
CA ALA A 52 -12.17 56.13 -53.75
C ALA A 52 -13.20 57.09 -54.39
N VAL A 53 -13.51 58.10 -53.55
CA VAL A 53 -14.15 59.40 -53.83
C VAL A 53 -15.65 59.40 -54.14
N SER A 54 -16.47 59.75 -53.13
CA SER A 54 -17.09 61.10 -53.10
C SER A 54 -17.71 61.47 -51.75
N SER A 55 -17.45 62.72 -51.40
CA SER A 55 -17.93 63.50 -50.27
C SER A 55 -19.40 63.29 -49.82
N MET A 56 -19.63 63.24 -48.50
CA MET A 56 -20.87 63.76 -47.92
C MET A 56 -20.68 64.30 -46.50
N THR A 57 -20.77 65.63 -46.41
CA THR A 57 -21.27 66.43 -45.28
C THR A 57 -20.69 66.19 -43.87
N ASN A 58 -19.82 67.12 -43.46
CA ASN A 58 -19.47 67.38 -42.06
C ASN A 58 -20.71 67.58 -41.17
N HIS A 59 -20.81 66.82 -40.08
CA HIS A 59 -21.63 67.13 -38.90
C HIS A 59 -20.99 66.50 -37.63
N TRP A 60 -19.85 67.02 -37.21
CA TRP A 60 -19.17 66.57 -35.98
C TRP A 60 -19.83 67.19 -34.75
N ARG A 61 -20.70 66.42 -34.08
CA ARG A 61 -21.10 66.69 -32.69
C ARG A 61 -20.05 66.10 -31.74
N PRO A 62 -19.54 66.85 -30.75
CA PRO A 62 -18.64 66.29 -29.73
C PRO A 62 -19.43 65.36 -28.81
N LEU A 63 -19.12 64.06 -28.84
CA LEU A 63 -19.70 63.06 -27.95
C LEU A 63 -18.74 62.77 -26.78
N ASN A 64 -19.25 62.95 -25.56
CA ASN A 64 -18.49 62.79 -24.32
C ASN A 64 -17.94 61.37 -24.13
N MET A 65 -16.65 61.29 -23.77
CA MET A 65 -15.83 60.08 -23.78
C MET A 65 -15.91 59.25 -22.48
N HIS A 66 -17.12 59.03 -21.93
CA HIS A 66 -17.29 58.42 -20.59
C HIS A 66 -18.28 57.25 -20.46
N SER A 67 -18.95 56.80 -21.52
CA SER A 67 -20.00 55.75 -21.43
C SER A 67 -19.60 54.35 -21.96
N LEU A 68 -18.37 54.15 -22.46
CA LEU A 68 -17.97 52.90 -23.13
C LEU A 68 -17.45 51.77 -22.20
N SER A 69 -17.20 52.02 -20.91
CA SER A 69 -16.57 51.03 -20.01
C SER A 69 -17.53 49.98 -19.43
N LEU A 70 -18.84 50.17 -19.54
CA LEU A 70 -19.86 49.35 -18.85
C LEU A 70 -20.63 48.35 -19.73
N ARG A 71 -20.33 48.28 -21.04
CA ARG A 71 -20.98 47.31 -21.96
C ARG A 71 -20.08 46.20 -22.50
N VAL A 72 -18.76 46.30 -22.33
CA VAL A 72 -17.81 45.28 -22.83
C VAL A 72 -17.64 44.12 -21.84
N THR A 73 -17.78 44.37 -20.53
CA THR A 73 -17.70 43.34 -19.47
C THR A 73 -18.87 42.34 -19.49
N ALA A 74 -20.00 42.68 -20.09
CA ALA A 74 -21.17 41.80 -20.17
C ALA A 74 -21.05 40.68 -21.21
N LEU A 75 -20.21 40.83 -22.25
CA LEU A 75 -20.12 39.87 -23.35
C LEU A 75 -19.13 38.72 -23.06
N VAL A 76 -18.13 38.94 -22.20
CA VAL A 76 -17.09 37.94 -21.88
C VAL A 76 -17.54 36.98 -20.77
N LEU A 77 -18.45 37.39 -19.88
CA LEU A 77 -19.04 36.51 -18.85
C LEU A 77 -20.11 35.54 -19.39
N GLY A 78 -20.61 35.72 -20.62
CA GLY A 78 -21.63 34.86 -21.21
C GLY A 78 -21.11 33.57 -21.85
N LEU A 79 -19.80 33.44 -22.07
CA LEU A 79 -19.21 32.36 -22.88
C LEU A 79 -18.40 31.34 -22.05
N SER A 80 -18.52 31.36 -20.73
CA SER A 80 -17.76 30.49 -19.82
C SER A 80 -18.66 29.86 -18.76
N LEU A 81 -19.42 28.80 -19.13
CA LEU A 81 -19.91 27.72 -18.23
C LEU A 81 -20.87 26.70 -18.90
N SER A 82 -20.89 26.60 -20.24
CA SER A 82 -21.46 25.43 -20.91
C SER A 82 -20.51 24.23 -20.79
N LEU A 83 -20.36 23.68 -19.57
CA LEU A 83 -19.87 22.31 -19.44
C LEU A 83 -20.85 21.41 -20.19
N PRO A 84 -20.43 20.64 -21.21
CA PRO A 84 -21.30 19.66 -21.80
C PRO A 84 -21.69 18.68 -20.71
N ALA A 85 -22.98 18.63 -20.37
CA ALA A 85 -23.52 17.61 -19.48
C ALA A 85 -23.28 16.26 -20.17
N LEU A 86 -22.22 15.56 -19.77
CA LEU A 86 -21.89 14.25 -20.30
C LEU A 86 -23.08 13.33 -20.05
N ALA A 87 -23.82 13.04 -21.11
CA ALA A 87 -24.97 12.15 -21.08
C ALA A 87 -24.51 10.79 -20.55
N ARG A 88 -24.82 10.52 -19.27
CA ARG A 88 -24.51 9.24 -18.64
C ARG A 88 -25.44 8.21 -19.29
N GLY A 89 -24.91 7.41 -20.22
CA GLY A 89 -25.67 6.36 -20.90
C GLY A 89 -26.35 5.37 -19.93
N ASP A 90 -27.36 4.67 -20.41
CA ASP A 90 -28.29 3.93 -19.54
C ASP A 90 -27.71 2.68 -18.87
N ILE A 91 -26.52 2.23 -19.29
CA ILE A 91 -25.85 1.04 -18.78
C ILE A 91 -24.79 1.44 -17.74
N GLN A 92 -24.78 0.74 -16.60
CA GLN A 92 -23.75 0.87 -15.57
C GLN A 92 -22.39 0.31 -16.08
N PRO A 93 -21.31 1.10 -16.13
CA PRO A 93 -19.99 0.60 -16.49
C PRO A 93 -19.47 -0.41 -15.47
N LEU A 94 -18.98 -1.55 -15.95
CA LEU A 94 -18.55 -2.64 -15.07
C LEU A 94 -17.31 -2.26 -14.22
N ASP A 95 -16.45 -1.38 -14.73
CA ASP A 95 -15.28 -0.90 -13.98
C ASP A 95 -15.66 0.03 -12.81
N GLU A 96 -16.78 0.77 -12.89
CA GLU A 96 -17.32 1.51 -11.73
C GLU A 96 -17.74 0.51 -10.62
N ILE A 97 -18.32 -0.64 -10.99
CA ILE A 97 -18.74 -1.69 -10.05
C ILE A 97 -17.51 -2.38 -9.42
N ARG A 98 -16.48 -2.67 -10.23
CA ARG A 98 -15.21 -3.25 -9.75
C ARG A 98 -14.49 -2.29 -8.80
N ALA A 99 -14.35 -1.02 -9.15
CA ALA A 99 -13.71 -0.01 -8.31
C ALA A 99 -14.42 0.16 -6.95
N VAL A 100 -15.75 0.12 -6.91
CA VAL A 100 -16.53 0.16 -5.66
C VAL A 100 -16.24 -1.06 -4.78
N ALA A 101 -16.09 -2.26 -5.36
CA ALA A 101 -15.71 -3.45 -4.61
C ALA A 101 -14.26 -3.39 -4.07
N GLU A 102 -13.30 -2.95 -4.88
CA GLU A 102 -11.90 -2.75 -4.46
C GLU A 102 -11.77 -1.73 -3.34
N GLN A 103 -12.44 -0.57 -3.49
CA GLN A 103 -12.40 0.51 -2.51
C GLN A 103 -12.99 0.06 -1.16
N TRP A 104 -14.06 -0.74 -1.19
CA TRP A 104 -14.65 -1.30 0.03
C TRP A 104 -13.66 -2.23 0.76
N VAL A 105 -13.00 -3.14 0.03
CA VAL A 105 -11.98 -4.04 0.61
C VAL A 105 -10.79 -3.25 1.14
N LYS A 106 -10.31 -2.26 0.40
CA LYS A 106 -9.22 -1.36 0.79
C LYS A 106 -9.54 -0.56 2.06
N ALA A 107 -10.79 -0.18 2.28
CA ALA A 107 -11.23 0.47 3.52
C ALA A 107 -11.33 -0.50 4.72
N GLY A 108 -11.65 -1.78 4.47
CA GLY A 108 -11.75 -2.81 5.52
C GLY A 108 -10.40 -3.33 6.04
N ILE A 109 -9.34 -3.28 5.20
CA ILE A 109 -7.98 -3.71 5.58
C ILE A 109 -7.30 -2.57 6.36
N SER A 110 -7.59 -2.51 7.66
CA SER A 110 -7.09 -1.46 8.56
C SER A 110 -5.55 -1.36 8.56
N THR A 111 -5.05 -0.11 8.55
CA THR A 111 -3.64 0.32 8.44
C THR A 111 -2.68 -0.07 9.57
N ARG A 112 -2.95 -1.17 10.30
CA ARG A 112 -2.21 -1.56 11.53
C ARG A 112 -1.05 -2.52 11.30
N SER A 113 -0.92 -3.15 10.14
CA SER A 113 0.24 -4.01 9.84
C SER A 113 1.17 -3.34 8.82
N HIS A 114 2.49 -3.49 9.04
CA HIS A 114 3.53 -3.05 8.10
C HIS A 114 3.63 -4.05 6.92
N GLN A 115 2.49 -4.35 6.29
CA GLN A 115 2.34 -5.35 5.25
C GLN A 115 1.88 -4.68 3.96
N ARG A 116 2.72 -4.74 2.94
CA ARG A 116 2.37 -4.29 1.60
C ARG A 116 1.21 -5.18 1.11
N THR A 117 0.10 -4.58 0.73
CA THR A 117 -1.10 -5.31 0.29
C THR A 117 -1.47 -4.85 -1.10
N GLU A 118 -1.69 -5.81 -1.98
CA GLU A 118 -2.14 -5.61 -3.35
C GLU A 118 -3.55 -6.19 -3.48
N ILE A 119 -4.47 -5.39 -4.02
CA ILE A 119 -5.90 -5.68 -4.07
C ILE A 119 -6.32 -5.56 -5.53
N GLU A 120 -6.99 -6.58 -6.05
CA GLU A 120 -7.37 -6.69 -7.46
C GLU A 120 -8.80 -7.24 -7.54
N ALA A 121 -9.76 -6.48 -8.10
CA ALA A 121 -11.06 -7.02 -8.45
C ALA A 121 -10.99 -7.77 -9.78
N GLY A 122 -11.44 -9.02 -9.75
CA GLY A 122 -11.58 -9.83 -10.95
C GLY A 122 -12.54 -9.20 -11.97
N HIS A 123 -12.45 -9.69 -13.20
CA HIS A 123 -13.31 -9.22 -14.28
C HIS A 123 -14.75 -9.72 -14.09
N LEU A 124 -15.71 -8.86 -14.43
CA LEU A 124 -17.12 -9.22 -14.59
C LEU A 124 -17.37 -9.64 -16.05
N ASP A 125 -18.40 -10.46 -16.29
CA ASP A 125 -18.79 -10.85 -17.66
C ASP A 125 -19.11 -9.60 -18.49
N SER A 126 -18.37 -9.39 -19.58
CA SER A 126 -18.51 -8.21 -20.45
C SER A 126 -19.87 -8.11 -21.14
N ARG A 127 -20.68 -9.17 -21.11
CA ARG A 127 -22.07 -9.20 -21.61
C ARG A 127 -23.09 -8.72 -20.58
N LEU A 128 -22.68 -8.48 -19.34
CA LEU A 128 -23.59 -8.00 -18.29
C LEU A 128 -24.13 -6.60 -18.66
N ARG A 129 -25.45 -6.43 -18.63
CA ARG A 129 -26.16 -5.18 -18.96
C ARG A 129 -27.04 -4.78 -17.78
N LEU A 130 -26.46 -4.06 -16.83
CA LEU A 130 -27.21 -3.49 -15.70
C LEU A 130 -27.63 -2.07 -16.06
N LYS A 131 -28.86 -1.70 -15.70
CA LYS A 131 -29.29 -0.30 -15.77
C LYS A 131 -28.47 0.54 -14.78
N ARG A 132 -28.02 1.72 -15.21
CA ARG A 132 -27.27 2.67 -14.37
C ARG A 132 -28.05 2.99 -13.09
N CYS A 133 -27.35 2.99 -11.96
CA CYS A 133 -27.97 3.29 -10.67
C CYS A 133 -28.16 4.81 -10.52
N ASP A 134 -29.32 5.19 -10.01
CA ASP A 134 -29.73 6.54 -9.62
C ASP A 134 -29.32 6.90 -8.17
N GLN A 135 -28.76 5.93 -7.44
CA GLN A 135 -28.23 6.08 -6.09
C GLN A 135 -26.78 5.58 -5.99
N PRO A 136 -26.01 5.97 -4.94
CA PRO A 136 -24.69 5.40 -4.69
C PRO A 136 -24.72 3.88 -4.54
N LEU A 137 -23.76 3.19 -5.16
CA LEU A 137 -23.63 1.74 -5.08
C LEU A 137 -23.23 1.32 -3.65
N THR A 138 -23.95 0.34 -3.10
CA THR A 138 -23.67 -0.22 -1.76
C THR A 138 -22.83 -1.49 -1.89
N ALA A 139 -21.63 -1.49 -1.31
CA ALA A 139 -20.76 -2.66 -1.23
C ALA A 139 -20.85 -3.34 0.15
N GLN A 140 -20.97 -4.67 0.15
CA GLN A 140 -21.02 -5.52 1.35
C GLN A 140 -20.31 -6.84 1.07
N PRO A 141 -19.58 -7.43 2.03
CA PRO A 141 -18.91 -8.71 1.82
C PRO A 141 -19.93 -9.85 1.93
N LEU A 142 -19.77 -10.93 1.15
CA LEU A 142 -20.60 -12.14 1.35
C LEU A 142 -20.19 -12.91 2.61
N GLN A 143 -18.95 -12.73 3.08
CA GLN A 143 -18.36 -13.46 4.21
C GLN A 143 -17.38 -12.55 4.96
N ASN A 144 -17.16 -12.82 6.25
CA ASN A 144 -16.28 -12.00 7.12
C ASN A 144 -14.76 -12.15 6.81
N SER A 145 -14.38 -12.80 5.72
CA SER A 145 -13.02 -13.22 5.34
C SER A 145 -12.24 -12.24 4.43
N HIS A 146 -12.69 -10.99 4.28
CA HIS A 146 -12.12 -9.99 3.36
C HIS A 146 -10.72 -9.44 3.71
N ARG A 147 -10.00 -10.02 4.67
CA ARG A 147 -8.74 -9.46 5.22
C ARG A 147 -7.47 -9.91 4.50
N SER A 148 -7.48 -11.09 3.87
CA SER A 148 -6.40 -11.61 3.03
C SER A 148 -6.93 -12.83 2.25
N GLY A 149 -6.47 -13.04 1.01
CA GLY A 149 -6.98 -14.09 0.14
C GLY A 149 -8.13 -13.65 -0.75
N ASN A 150 -8.91 -14.64 -1.21
CA ASN A 150 -10.04 -14.40 -2.11
C ASN A 150 -11.29 -14.04 -1.31
N ALA A 151 -11.91 -12.92 -1.65
CA ALA A 151 -13.16 -12.43 -1.09
C ALA A 151 -14.19 -12.23 -2.21
N THR A 152 -15.47 -12.30 -1.87
CA THR A 152 -16.55 -11.94 -2.80
C THR A 152 -17.34 -10.78 -2.20
N ILE A 153 -17.43 -9.68 -2.96
CA ILE A 153 -18.14 -8.47 -2.56
C ILE A 153 -19.45 -8.38 -3.35
N SER A 154 -20.56 -8.26 -2.64
CA SER A 154 -21.85 -7.89 -3.21
C SER A 154 -21.88 -6.38 -3.42
N VAL A 155 -21.99 -5.96 -4.67
CA VAL A 155 -22.29 -4.56 -5.03
C VAL A 155 -23.76 -4.48 -5.43
N LYS A 156 -24.49 -3.57 -4.79
CA LYS A 156 -25.94 -3.43 -4.90
C LYS A 156 -26.33 -2.02 -5.33
N CYS A 157 -27.28 -1.93 -6.25
CA CYS A 157 -28.06 -0.72 -6.48
C CYS A 157 -29.37 -0.83 -5.70
N LEU A 158 -29.72 0.21 -4.93
CA LEU A 158 -30.93 0.27 -4.08
C LEU A 158 -31.96 1.31 -4.54
N GLY A 159 -31.71 1.98 -5.66
CA GLY A 159 -32.62 2.98 -6.23
C GLY A 159 -33.74 2.40 -7.09
N SER A 160 -34.25 3.18 -8.04
CA SER A 160 -35.51 2.89 -8.77
C SER A 160 -35.54 1.58 -9.56
N THR A 161 -34.39 1.06 -9.97
CA THR A 161 -34.26 -0.28 -10.55
C THR A 161 -33.17 -1.06 -9.84
N PRO A 162 -33.50 -1.79 -8.76
CA PRO A 162 -32.52 -2.46 -7.93
C PRO A 162 -31.89 -3.66 -8.63
N TRP A 163 -30.61 -3.88 -8.36
CA TRP A 163 -29.86 -5.04 -8.84
C TRP A 163 -28.71 -5.35 -7.90
N THR A 164 -28.17 -6.57 -8.02
CA THR A 164 -27.03 -7.04 -7.22
C THR A 164 -26.06 -7.80 -8.12
N VAL A 165 -24.76 -7.55 -7.93
CA VAL A 165 -23.67 -8.26 -8.60
C VAL A 165 -22.64 -8.72 -7.58
N HIS A 166 -22.04 -9.87 -7.83
CA HIS A 166 -20.96 -10.42 -7.01
C HIS A 166 -19.63 -10.22 -7.73
N VAL A 167 -18.76 -9.39 -7.15
CA VAL A 167 -17.42 -9.10 -7.64
C VAL A 167 -16.42 -9.94 -6.84
N PRO A 168 -15.67 -10.86 -7.47
CA PRO A 168 -14.53 -11.50 -6.82
C PRO A 168 -13.40 -10.48 -6.66
N VAL A 169 -12.77 -10.45 -5.48
CA VAL A 169 -11.63 -9.59 -5.17
C VAL A 169 -10.54 -10.44 -4.53
N THR A 170 -9.32 -10.35 -5.06
CA THR A 170 -8.14 -11.05 -4.53
C THR A 170 -7.27 -10.06 -3.75
N VAL A 171 -6.92 -10.44 -2.51
CA VAL A 171 -6.07 -9.67 -1.61
C VAL A 171 -4.75 -10.42 -1.40
N LYS A 172 -3.71 -9.98 -2.10
CA LYS A 172 -2.33 -10.47 -1.93
C LYS A 172 -1.66 -9.68 -0.81
N SER A 173 -1.25 -10.37 0.25
CA SER A 173 -0.56 -9.79 1.40
C SER A 173 0.92 -10.14 1.32
N TYR A 174 1.79 -9.13 1.39
CA TYR A 174 3.23 -9.27 1.37
C TYR A 174 3.82 -8.87 2.72
N THR A 175 4.80 -9.64 3.21
CA THR A 175 5.52 -9.32 4.44
C THR A 175 6.92 -9.91 4.43
N GLN A 176 7.79 -9.41 5.30
CA GLN A 176 9.12 -9.97 5.52
C GLN A 176 8.98 -11.33 6.21
N VAL A 177 9.50 -12.37 5.56
CA VAL A 177 9.56 -13.74 6.10
C VAL A 177 10.98 -14.25 6.11
N VAL A 178 11.30 -15.14 7.06
CA VAL A 178 12.61 -15.79 7.12
C VAL A 178 12.68 -16.86 6.02
N VAL A 179 13.64 -16.71 5.11
CA VAL A 179 13.97 -17.68 4.05
C VAL A 179 15.37 -18.28 4.26
N ALA A 180 15.59 -19.49 3.75
CA ALA A 180 16.90 -20.12 3.75
C ALA A 180 17.84 -19.48 2.71
N ASN A 181 19.09 -19.15 3.08
CA ASN A 181 20.11 -18.64 2.16
C ASN A 181 20.71 -19.73 1.28
N ARG A 182 20.78 -20.96 1.81
CA ARG A 182 21.40 -22.14 1.18
C ARG A 182 20.57 -23.40 1.49
N PRO A 183 20.85 -24.56 0.88
CA PRO A 183 20.23 -25.81 1.31
C PRO A 183 20.54 -26.11 2.78
N LEU A 184 19.50 -26.34 3.59
CA LEU A 184 19.63 -26.61 5.03
C LEU A 184 19.35 -28.10 5.26
N ALA A 185 20.35 -28.84 5.73
CA ALA A 185 20.19 -30.25 6.03
C ALA A 185 19.30 -30.48 7.26
N ARG A 186 18.63 -31.64 7.31
CA ARG A 186 17.96 -32.12 8.53
C ARG A 186 18.96 -32.12 9.71
N GLN A 187 18.48 -31.74 10.90
CA GLN A 187 19.26 -31.66 12.15
C GLN A 187 20.42 -30.65 12.17
N LEU A 188 20.65 -29.88 11.10
CA LEU A 188 21.60 -28.76 11.10
C LEU A 188 21.14 -27.69 12.12
N GLN A 189 22.03 -27.26 13.01
CA GLN A 189 21.74 -26.12 13.88
C GLN A 189 21.88 -24.81 13.09
N LEU A 190 20.79 -24.05 12.99
CA LEU A 190 20.73 -22.85 12.17
C LEU A 190 21.45 -21.67 12.83
N THR A 191 22.29 -21.00 12.06
CA THR A 191 22.96 -19.74 12.40
C THR A 191 22.25 -18.54 11.76
N ALA A 192 22.69 -17.32 12.05
CA ALA A 192 22.17 -16.13 11.37
C ALA A 192 22.51 -16.11 9.87
N ASP A 193 23.66 -16.65 9.47
CA ASP A 193 24.14 -16.67 8.09
C ASP A 193 23.37 -17.66 7.20
N ASP A 194 22.70 -18.64 7.80
CA ASP A 194 21.89 -19.65 7.11
C ASP A 194 20.58 -19.11 6.56
N VAL A 195 20.15 -17.92 7.02
CA VAL A 195 18.82 -17.36 6.76
C VAL A 195 18.87 -15.86 6.48
N ARG A 196 17.81 -15.32 5.88
CA ARG A 196 17.59 -13.87 5.78
C ARG A 196 16.11 -13.55 5.77
N LEU A 197 15.79 -12.27 5.96
CA LEU A 197 14.45 -11.77 5.65
C LEU A 197 14.33 -11.52 4.14
N GLU A 198 13.19 -11.92 3.59
CA GLU A 198 12.79 -11.60 2.22
C GLU A 198 11.30 -11.24 2.21
N GLU A 199 10.90 -10.26 1.41
CA GLU A 199 9.48 -9.98 1.21
C GLU A 199 8.85 -11.08 0.35
N ARG A 200 7.83 -11.76 0.88
CA ARG A 200 7.06 -12.78 0.16
C ARG A 200 5.56 -12.53 0.26
N GLU A 201 4.85 -12.96 -0.77
CA GLU A 201 3.40 -13.14 -0.69
C GLU A 201 3.10 -14.25 0.34
N VAL A 202 2.32 -13.92 1.36
CA VAL A 202 1.96 -14.84 2.45
C VAL A 202 0.52 -15.30 2.41
N THR A 203 -0.30 -14.77 1.49
CA THR A 203 -1.69 -15.20 1.25
C THR A 203 -1.79 -16.71 0.97
N SER A 204 -0.77 -17.30 0.33
CA SER A 204 -0.70 -18.73 0.03
C SER A 204 -0.05 -19.58 1.14
N LEU A 205 0.66 -18.98 2.10
CA LEU A 205 1.46 -19.67 3.12
C LEU A 205 0.60 -20.16 4.32
N ARG A 206 -0.25 -21.16 4.07
CA ARG A 206 -1.17 -21.73 5.07
C ARG A 206 -0.48 -22.38 6.29
N THR A 207 0.76 -22.82 6.15
CA THR A 207 1.55 -23.46 7.22
C THR A 207 2.16 -22.47 8.22
N GLY A 208 1.95 -21.17 8.02
CA GLY A 208 2.61 -20.11 8.80
C GLY A 208 4.06 -19.89 8.38
N TYR A 209 4.65 -18.83 8.92
CA TYR A 209 5.98 -18.32 8.58
C TYR A 209 6.58 -17.59 9.77
N PHE A 210 7.92 -17.51 9.84
CA PHE A 210 8.62 -16.66 10.79
C PHE A 210 8.87 -15.27 10.19
N GLN A 211 8.73 -14.21 10.99
CA GLN A 211 9.00 -12.81 10.56
C GLN A 211 10.31 -12.26 11.13
N ARG A 212 11.02 -13.04 11.94
CA ARG A 212 12.20 -12.62 12.71
C ARG A 212 13.24 -13.73 12.74
N ILE A 213 14.51 -13.36 12.51
CA ILE A 213 15.63 -14.32 12.42
C ILE A 213 15.88 -14.98 13.78
N GLU A 214 15.69 -14.24 14.87
CA GLU A 214 15.91 -14.71 16.26
C GLU A 214 14.92 -15.80 16.66
N GLU A 215 13.78 -15.93 15.97
CA GLU A 215 12.83 -17.02 16.20
C GLU A 215 13.29 -18.34 15.62
N VAL A 216 14.25 -18.31 14.68
CA VAL A 216 14.74 -19.45 13.88
C VAL A 216 16.15 -19.88 14.29
N VAL A 217 17.05 -18.94 14.58
CA VAL A 217 18.44 -19.22 14.97
C VAL A 217 18.49 -20.15 16.20
N GLY A 218 19.39 -21.13 16.14
CA GLY A 218 19.58 -22.17 17.15
C GLY A 218 18.65 -23.38 17.02
N ARG A 219 17.59 -23.32 16.20
CA ARG A 219 16.72 -24.46 15.87
C ARG A 219 17.35 -25.42 14.86
N GLN A 220 16.69 -26.55 14.65
CA GLN A 220 17.08 -27.58 13.70
C GLN A 220 15.95 -27.93 12.72
N PRO A 221 16.21 -28.03 11.40
CA PRO A 221 15.24 -28.53 10.44
C PRO A 221 14.89 -30.01 10.68
N LYS A 222 13.59 -30.34 10.67
CA LYS A 222 13.05 -31.72 10.74
C LYS A 222 13.26 -32.49 9.44
N ARG A 223 13.42 -31.78 8.32
CA ARG A 223 13.64 -32.25 6.94
C ARG A 223 14.66 -31.35 6.25
N THR A 224 15.21 -31.79 5.12
CA THR A 224 16.04 -30.91 4.27
C THR A 224 15.18 -29.80 3.65
N LEU A 225 15.69 -28.58 3.65
CA LEU A 225 15.03 -27.39 3.09
C LEU A 225 15.90 -26.80 1.98
N MET A 226 15.26 -26.24 0.94
CA MET A 226 15.95 -25.69 -0.22
C MET A 226 16.30 -24.20 0.00
N ALA A 227 17.35 -23.73 -0.66
CA ALA A 227 17.65 -22.30 -0.75
C ALA A 227 16.43 -21.53 -1.29
N GLY A 228 16.16 -20.35 -0.73
CA GLY A 228 15.01 -19.51 -1.10
C GLY A 228 13.64 -20.00 -0.61
N SER A 229 13.56 -21.14 0.11
CA SER A 229 12.33 -21.58 0.76
C SER A 229 12.03 -20.77 2.01
N ALA A 230 10.77 -20.34 2.19
CA ALA A 230 10.30 -19.71 3.41
C ALA A 230 10.18 -20.76 4.53
N LEU A 231 10.68 -20.42 5.72
CA LEU A 231 10.69 -21.33 6.87
C LEU A 231 9.35 -21.27 7.61
N SER A 232 8.70 -22.42 7.79
CA SER A 232 7.48 -22.54 8.58
C SER A 232 7.73 -23.22 9.94
N PRO A 233 6.85 -23.03 10.93
CA PRO A 233 6.90 -23.76 12.21
C PRO A 233 6.84 -25.30 12.07
N TYR A 234 6.32 -25.82 10.96
CA TYR A 234 6.30 -27.26 10.68
C TYR A 234 7.68 -27.80 10.29
N ASP A 235 8.53 -26.96 9.70
CA ASP A 235 9.84 -27.36 9.17
C ASP A 235 10.93 -27.46 10.24
N LEU A 236 10.81 -26.69 11.32
CA LEU A 236 11.81 -26.59 12.38
C LEU A 236 11.37 -27.33 13.64
N ASP A 237 12.32 -27.77 14.46
CA ASP A 237 12.05 -28.19 15.83
C ASP A 237 11.59 -27.01 16.72
N THR A 238 11.10 -27.35 17.90
CA THR A 238 10.77 -26.35 18.90
C THR A 238 12.07 -25.95 19.59
N ASN A 239 12.42 -24.65 19.57
CA ASN A 239 13.64 -24.17 20.22
C ASN A 239 13.63 -24.56 21.70
N LYS A 240 14.57 -25.44 22.11
CA LYS A 240 14.68 -26.03 23.44
C LYS A 240 15.11 -25.00 24.48
N ILE A 241 14.14 -24.31 25.08
CA ILE A 241 14.36 -23.35 26.17
C ILE A 241 14.73 -24.03 27.49
N ILE A 242 14.45 -25.32 27.65
CA ILE A 242 14.78 -26.14 28.82
C ILE A 242 15.43 -27.44 28.33
N ARG A 243 16.54 -27.83 28.95
CA ARG A 243 17.25 -29.09 28.70
C ARG A 243 17.06 -30.06 29.85
N ARG A 244 17.07 -31.36 29.57
CA ARG A 244 17.06 -32.43 30.56
C ARG A 244 18.17 -32.21 31.60
N GLY A 245 17.82 -32.39 32.87
CA GLY A 245 18.74 -32.25 34.01
C GLY A 245 18.86 -30.83 34.57
N HIS A 246 18.43 -29.79 33.84
CA HIS A 246 18.47 -28.41 34.34
C HIS A 246 17.52 -28.21 35.53
N LYS A 247 17.91 -27.33 36.47
CA LYS A 247 17.02 -26.83 37.51
C LYS A 247 15.99 -25.89 36.89
N VAL A 248 14.74 -26.01 37.34
CA VAL A 248 13.60 -25.19 36.88
C VAL A 248 12.76 -24.74 38.07
N VAL A 249 12.04 -23.63 37.92
CA VAL A 249 10.99 -23.22 38.85
C VAL A 249 9.65 -23.73 38.33
N ILE A 250 8.99 -24.56 39.11
CA ILE A 250 7.62 -25.04 38.87
C ILE A 250 6.67 -24.00 39.46
N ILE A 251 5.77 -23.47 38.63
CA ILE A 251 4.69 -22.56 39.04
C ILE A 251 3.36 -23.29 38.85
N ALA A 252 2.56 -23.38 39.91
CA ALA A 252 1.17 -23.83 39.85
C ALA A 252 0.27 -22.68 40.33
N GLU A 253 -0.83 -22.43 39.64
CA GLU A 253 -1.69 -21.26 39.88
C GLU A 253 -3.15 -21.72 39.93
N ILE A 254 -3.80 -21.55 41.09
CA ILE A 254 -5.20 -21.93 41.33
C ILE A 254 -5.91 -20.74 41.98
N SER A 255 -7.01 -20.28 41.39
CA SER A 255 -7.90 -19.25 41.98
C SER A 255 -7.17 -18.01 42.54
N GLY A 256 -6.14 -17.54 41.82
CA GLY A 256 -5.33 -16.37 42.21
C GLY A 256 -4.15 -16.67 43.16
N VAL A 257 -3.99 -17.91 43.63
CA VAL A 257 -2.86 -18.35 44.47
C VAL A 257 -1.79 -19.02 43.60
N ALA A 258 -0.57 -18.47 43.61
CA ALA A 258 0.56 -18.99 42.82
C ALA A 258 1.65 -19.63 43.69
N VAL A 259 1.75 -20.96 43.66
CA VAL A 259 2.77 -21.75 44.37
C VAL A 259 4.02 -21.89 43.50
N ARG A 260 5.21 -21.65 44.09
CA ARG A 260 6.52 -21.79 43.42
C ARG A 260 7.37 -22.84 44.10
N MET A 261 7.91 -23.79 43.33
CA MET A 261 8.74 -24.90 43.83
C MET A 261 9.97 -25.10 42.95
N GLN A 262 11.09 -25.55 43.52
CA GLN A 262 12.25 -25.96 42.73
C GLN A 262 12.04 -27.37 42.15
N GLY A 263 12.38 -27.54 40.87
CA GLY A 263 12.30 -28.81 40.18
C GLY A 263 13.52 -29.08 39.29
N LYS A 264 13.54 -30.28 38.71
CA LYS A 264 14.53 -30.74 37.73
C LYS A 264 13.82 -31.21 36.46
N ALA A 265 14.23 -30.70 35.31
CA ALA A 265 13.76 -31.15 34.01
C ALA A 265 14.11 -32.62 33.76
N LEU A 266 13.14 -33.47 33.43
CA LEU A 266 13.40 -34.88 33.08
C LEU A 266 13.54 -35.11 31.56
N LYS A 267 13.16 -34.12 30.75
CA LYS A 267 13.26 -34.12 29.28
C LYS A 267 13.72 -32.74 28.79
N ASP A 268 14.22 -32.66 27.56
CA ASP A 268 14.29 -31.39 26.82
C ASP A 268 12.86 -30.92 26.47
N ALA A 269 12.65 -29.60 26.45
CA ALA A 269 11.40 -29.01 26.00
C ALA A 269 11.59 -27.59 25.44
N GLY A 270 10.89 -27.31 24.35
CA GLY A 270 10.70 -25.97 23.81
C GLY A 270 9.49 -25.25 24.38
N LYS A 271 9.37 -23.94 24.08
CA LYS A 271 8.30 -23.11 24.65
C LYS A 271 6.92 -23.63 24.25
N GLY A 272 6.06 -23.85 25.25
CA GLY A 272 4.70 -24.39 25.07
C GLY A 272 4.63 -25.92 25.05
N GLU A 273 5.75 -26.65 25.09
CA GLU A 273 5.73 -28.12 25.15
C GLU A 273 5.52 -28.64 26.57
N LEU A 274 4.86 -29.79 26.67
CA LEU A 274 4.75 -30.57 27.90
C LEU A 274 6.11 -31.19 28.26
N ILE A 275 6.48 -31.04 29.53
CA ILE A 275 7.74 -31.47 30.12
C ILE A 275 7.48 -32.14 31.49
N PRO A 276 7.88 -33.42 31.66
CA PRO A 276 7.94 -34.03 32.98
C PRO A 276 9.05 -33.37 33.80
N VAL A 277 8.72 -32.92 35.01
CA VAL A 277 9.65 -32.33 35.97
C VAL A 277 9.56 -33.04 37.31
N GLU A 278 10.71 -33.25 37.96
CA GLU A 278 10.77 -33.80 39.32
C GLU A 278 10.84 -32.64 40.32
N ASN A 279 9.94 -32.58 41.29
CA ASN A 279 10.03 -31.65 42.40
C ASN A 279 11.22 -32.02 43.32
N LEU A 280 12.16 -31.11 43.52
CA LEU A 280 13.40 -31.41 44.24
C LEU A 280 13.20 -31.67 45.74
N SER A 281 12.13 -31.16 46.34
CA SER A 281 11.76 -31.37 47.74
C SER A 281 10.99 -32.68 47.92
N SER A 282 9.89 -32.88 47.19
CA SER A 282 9.00 -34.04 47.39
C SER A 282 9.31 -35.27 46.52
N LYS A 283 10.27 -35.18 45.59
CA LYS A 283 10.64 -36.22 44.60
C LYS A 283 9.50 -36.65 43.67
N ARG A 284 8.33 -36.01 43.74
CA ARG A 284 7.20 -36.29 42.86
C ARG A 284 7.47 -35.79 41.45
N LYS A 285 7.10 -36.59 40.45
CA LYS A 285 7.06 -36.20 39.04
C LYS A 285 5.74 -35.45 38.78
N ILE A 286 5.83 -34.36 38.02
CA ILE A 286 4.73 -33.46 37.68
C ILE A 286 4.84 -33.17 36.18
N GLU A 287 3.72 -33.23 35.45
CA GLU A 287 3.65 -32.72 34.08
C GLU A 287 3.44 -31.21 34.12
N ALA A 288 4.25 -30.47 33.37
CA ALA A 288 4.18 -29.02 33.28
C ALA A 288 4.44 -28.55 31.84
N ILE A 289 4.12 -27.30 31.52
CA ILE A 289 4.37 -26.68 30.22
C ILE A 289 5.58 -25.75 30.36
N ALA A 290 6.55 -25.87 29.47
CA ALA A 290 7.73 -24.99 29.45
C ALA A 290 7.35 -23.56 29.03
N TYR A 291 7.48 -22.60 29.95
CA TYR A 291 6.98 -21.22 29.77
C TYR A 291 8.07 -20.25 29.28
N SER A 292 9.24 -20.30 29.92
CA SER A 292 10.43 -19.51 29.60
C SER A 292 11.68 -20.26 30.10
N PRO A 293 12.91 -19.82 29.74
CA PRO A 293 14.13 -20.47 30.23
C PRO A 293 14.11 -20.60 31.76
N GLY A 294 14.23 -21.84 32.25
CA GLY A 294 14.22 -22.15 33.68
C GLY A 294 12.84 -22.10 34.37
N ILE A 295 11.72 -21.86 33.67
CA ILE A 295 10.38 -21.79 34.29
C ILE A 295 9.38 -22.70 33.56
N VAL A 296 8.65 -23.50 34.34
CA VAL A 296 7.54 -24.34 33.88
C VAL A 296 6.25 -24.00 34.63
N LYS A 297 5.10 -24.09 33.95
CA LYS A 297 3.77 -23.89 34.54
C LYS A 297 2.98 -25.20 34.53
N VAL A 298 2.38 -25.59 35.65
CA VAL A 298 1.48 -26.76 35.68
C VAL A 298 0.15 -26.39 35.00
N PRO A 299 -0.30 -27.12 33.96
CA PRO A 299 -1.65 -26.94 33.43
C PRO A 299 -2.68 -27.49 34.43
N MET A 300 -3.75 -26.74 34.64
CA MET A 300 -4.83 -27.02 35.59
C MET A 300 -6.18 -26.66 34.96
#